data_AF-A0AAE0KX99-F1
#
_entry.id   AF-A0AAE0KX99-F1
#
_cell.length_a   1.000
_cell.length_b   1.000
_cell.length_c   1.000
_cell.angle_alpha   90.00
_cell.angle_beta   90.00
_cell.angle_gamma   90.00
#
_symmetry.space_group_name_H-M   'P 1'
#
loop_
_entity.id
_entity.type
_entity.pdbx_description
1 polymer ?
#
loop_
_entity_poly.entity_id
_entity_poly.type
_entity_poly.pdbx_seq_one_letter_code
_entity_poly.pdbx_strand_id
1 'polypeptide(L)'
;MHGNGCCNGRAQELWIKSKKFSLQRLLGDSVWKDFEGGSLVISRLAPQDYHRFHSPVDGCVASISPIMGKQFWTVNPLAINSPVPVFSENIRRVNIIESSVFGKVAFVCVGATMVGSIVYTDIMKEGSKVNKGADLGSYKFGGSTCITVFQKGRITFDADLLESTSKQLETLVKMGTSLGVAS
;
A
#
# COMPACT_ATOMS: atom_id res chain seq x y z
N MET A 1 -6.37 -8.40 11.98
CA MET A 1 -5.96 -7.90 10.63
C MET A 1 -6.52 -8.82 9.57
N HIS A 2 -7.39 -8.35 8.67
CA HIS A 2 -8.01 -9.20 7.63
C HIS A 2 -7.56 -8.77 6.23
N GLY A 3 -6.83 -9.66 5.56
CA GLY A 3 -6.66 -9.71 4.11
C GLY A 3 -5.50 -8.93 3.51
N ASN A 4 -4.48 -9.69 3.09
CA ASN A 4 -3.47 -9.26 2.12
C ASN A 4 -3.73 -9.94 0.77
N GLY A 5 -3.56 -9.18 -0.31
CA GLY A 5 -3.43 -9.71 -1.68
C GLY A 5 -2.14 -9.19 -2.32
N CYS A 6 -1.42 -10.03 -3.07
CA CYS A 6 -0.14 -9.66 -3.70
C CYS A 6 -0.04 -10.13 -5.15
N CYS A 7 0.71 -9.44 -6.01
CA CYS A 7 1.02 -9.97 -7.35
C CYS A 7 2.48 -9.75 -7.77
N ASN A 8 3.07 -10.75 -8.42
CA ASN A 8 4.41 -10.65 -8.99
C ASN A 8 4.36 -10.13 -10.43
N GLY A 9 5.15 -9.08 -10.72
CA GLY A 9 5.51 -8.69 -12.09
C GLY A 9 4.42 -8.01 -12.93
N ARG A 10 3.19 -7.88 -12.41
CA ARG A 10 2.10 -7.10 -13.04
C ARG A 10 1.17 -6.52 -11.97
N ALA A 11 1.62 -5.46 -11.28
CA ALA A 11 0.79 -4.66 -10.37
C ALA A 11 -0.63 -4.33 -10.89
N GLN A 12 -0.80 -4.24 -12.20
CA GLN A 12 -2.08 -3.98 -12.87
C GLN A 12 -3.08 -5.14 -12.83
N GLU A 13 -2.65 -6.37 -12.48
CA GLU A 13 -3.48 -7.57 -12.45
C GLU A 13 -4.00 -7.91 -11.04
N LEU A 14 -3.81 -7.06 -10.03
CA LEU A 14 -4.49 -7.29 -8.76
C LEU A 14 -5.99 -7.26 -8.92
N TRP A 15 -6.65 -8.13 -8.16
CA TRP A 15 -8.08 -8.22 -7.94
C TRP A 15 -8.68 -6.93 -7.37
N ILE A 16 -8.73 -5.91 -8.20
CA ILE A 16 -9.66 -4.80 -8.14
C ILE A 16 -10.59 -5.08 -9.31
N LYS A 17 -11.83 -5.49 -9.05
CA LYS A 17 -12.87 -5.67 -10.10
C LYS A 17 -13.16 -4.39 -10.89
N SER A 18 -12.47 -3.30 -10.58
CA SER A 18 -12.36 -2.11 -11.41
C SER A 18 -11.36 -2.34 -12.54
N LYS A 19 -11.86 -2.47 -13.78
CA LYS A 19 -11.09 -2.36 -15.03
C LYS A 19 -10.32 -1.03 -15.21
N LYS A 20 -10.14 -0.23 -14.14
CA LYS A 20 -9.60 1.14 -14.15
C LYS A 20 -8.48 1.38 -13.13
N PHE A 21 -7.96 0.35 -12.45
CA PHE A 21 -6.77 0.49 -11.63
C PHE A 21 -5.51 0.62 -12.50
N SER A 22 -4.65 1.58 -12.20
CA SER A 22 -3.31 1.66 -12.78
C SER A 22 -2.34 2.28 -11.79
N LEU A 23 -1.06 1.91 -11.90
CA LEU A 23 0.00 2.50 -11.07
C LEU A 23 0.08 4.02 -11.24
N GLN A 24 -0.12 4.52 -12.46
CA GLN A 24 -0.20 5.96 -12.72
C GLN A 24 -1.30 6.61 -11.88
N ARG A 25 -2.50 6.03 -11.87
CA ARG A 25 -3.61 6.56 -11.08
C ARG A 25 -3.43 6.38 -9.59
N LEU A 26 -2.65 5.39 -9.12
CA LEU A 26 -2.35 5.17 -7.71
C LEU A 26 -1.24 6.10 -7.22
N LEU A 27 -0.12 6.18 -7.94
CA LEU A 27 1.10 6.85 -7.49
C LEU A 27 1.21 8.30 -7.96
N GLY A 28 0.40 8.70 -8.93
CA GLY A 28 0.47 10.01 -9.55
C GLY A 28 1.54 10.09 -10.64
N ASP A 29 1.45 11.12 -11.48
CA ASP A 29 2.25 11.26 -12.70
C ASP A 29 3.76 11.41 -12.47
N SER A 30 4.16 11.89 -11.29
CA SER A 30 5.56 12.20 -10.96
C SER A 30 6.43 10.98 -10.71
N VAL A 31 5.88 9.91 -10.12
CA VAL A 31 6.69 8.78 -9.60
C VAL A 31 6.30 7.42 -10.18
N TRP A 32 5.13 7.28 -10.81
CA TRP A 32 4.63 5.95 -11.19
C TRP A 32 5.54 5.18 -12.14
N LYS A 33 6.28 5.87 -13.02
CA LYS A 33 7.18 5.26 -14.01
C LYS A 33 8.32 4.47 -13.35
N ASP A 34 8.78 4.92 -12.19
CA ASP A 34 9.82 4.22 -11.42
C ASP A 34 9.37 2.82 -10.96
N PHE A 35 8.05 2.57 -10.95
CA PHE A 35 7.41 1.34 -10.51
C PHE A 35 6.77 0.55 -11.66
N GLU A 36 7.00 0.93 -12.91
CA GLU A 36 6.42 0.24 -14.07
C GLU A 36 6.85 -1.24 -14.12
N GLY A 37 5.87 -2.14 -14.32
CA GLY A 37 6.09 -3.59 -14.24
C GLY A 37 6.42 -4.10 -12.83
N GLY A 38 6.25 -3.26 -11.81
CA GLY A 38 6.47 -3.59 -10.41
C GLY A 38 5.47 -4.60 -9.83
N SER A 39 5.79 -5.02 -8.62
CA SER A 39 4.99 -5.92 -7.80
C SER A 39 4.35 -5.12 -6.66
N LEU A 40 3.14 -5.48 -6.21
CA LEU A 40 2.53 -4.80 -5.07
C LEU A 40 1.78 -5.72 -4.12
N VAL A 41 1.60 -5.24 -2.90
CA VAL A 41 0.76 -5.84 -1.85
C VAL A 41 -0.28 -4.81 -1.41
N ILE A 42 -1.53 -5.24 -1.32
CA ILE A 42 -2.60 -4.47 -0.65
C ILE A 42 -2.82 -5.09 0.73
N SER A 43 -2.71 -4.26 1.76
CA SER A 43 -2.91 -4.67 3.15
C SER A 43 -4.07 -3.90 3.77
N ARG A 44 -5.10 -4.64 4.22
CA ARG A 44 -6.28 -4.08 4.87
C ARG A 44 -6.23 -4.32 6.38
N LEU A 45 -6.35 -3.23 7.13
CA LEU A 45 -6.47 -3.21 8.58
C LEU A 45 -7.91 -3.53 8.97
N ALA A 46 -8.11 -4.40 9.95
CA ALA A 46 -9.45 -4.76 10.39
C ALA A 46 -10.06 -3.61 11.23
N PRO A 47 -11.37 -3.31 11.11
CA PRO A 47 -12.02 -2.22 11.85
C PRO A 47 -11.96 -2.34 13.38
N GLN A 48 -11.72 -3.55 13.89
CA GLN A 48 -11.65 -3.85 15.33
C GLN A 48 -10.22 -3.75 15.89
N ASP A 49 -9.22 -3.49 15.04
CA ASP A 49 -7.81 -3.52 15.40
C ASP A 49 -7.12 -2.16 15.16
N TYR A 50 -6.18 -1.83 16.04
CA TYR A 50 -5.03 -0.95 15.86
C TYR A 50 -4.86 -0.34 14.46
N HIS A 51 -5.37 0.89 14.27
CA HIS A 51 -5.28 1.63 13.00
C HIS A 51 -3.90 2.26 12.77
N ARG A 52 -2.82 1.59 13.16
CA ARG A 52 -1.45 2.09 12.94
C ARG A 52 -0.78 1.31 11.83
N PHE A 53 0.06 2.01 11.09
CA PHE A 53 0.81 1.44 9.98
C PHE A 53 2.31 1.65 10.20
N HIS A 54 3.08 0.68 9.72
CA HIS A 54 4.51 0.59 10.01
C HIS A 54 5.29 0.52 8.71
N SER A 55 6.57 0.87 8.77
CA SER A 55 7.44 0.83 7.61
C SER A 55 7.58 -0.60 7.08
N PRO A 56 7.33 -0.86 5.79
CA PRO A 56 7.49 -2.19 5.22
C PRO A 56 8.95 -2.60 5.04
N VAL A 57 9.86 -1.61 4.99
CA VAL A 57 11.30 -1.79 4.72
C VAL A 57 12.14 -0.83 5.55
N ASP A 58 13.42 -1.15 5.70
CA ASP A 58 14.43 -0.19 6.13
C ASP A 58 14.76 0.77 4.98
N GLY A 59 14.91 2.05 5.28
CA GLY A 59 15.27 3.04 4.27
C GLY A 59 15.22 4.50 4.71
N CYS A 60 15.39 5.39 3.74
CA CYS A 60 15.24 6.83 3.90
C CYS A 60 13.94 7.29 3.24
N VAL A 61 13.17 8.13 3.91
CA VAL A 61 11.99 8.76 3.31
C VAL A 61 12.45 9.78 2.27
N ALA A 62 12.28 9.48 0.99
CA ALA A 62 12.68 10.36 -0.10
C ALA A 62 11.64 11.43 -0.41
N SER A 63 10.35 11.09 -0.38
CA SER A 63 9.27 12.05 -0.60
C SER A 63 7.94 11.64 0.03
N ILE A 64 7.12 12.64 0.36
CA ILE A 64 5.77 12.46 0.89
C ILE A 64 4.81 13.33 0.07
N SER A 65 4.00 12.71 -0.78
CA SER A 65 3.09 13.43 -1.67
C SER A 65 1.62 13.10 -1.36
N PRO A 66 0.79 14.08 -0.98
CA PRO A 66 -0.65 13.88 -0.92
C PRO A 66 -1.22 13.84 -2.34
N ILE A 67 -2.11 12.87 -2.59
CA ILE A 67 -2.95 12.89 -3.79
C ILE A 67 -4.39 13.07 -3.33
N MET A 68 -4.95 14.21 -3.74
CA MET A 68 -6.36 14.51 -3.51
C MET A 68 -7.20 13.61 -4.41
N GLY A 69 -8.02 12.77 -3.79
CA GLY A 69 -9.03 11.99 -4.49
C GLY A 69 -10.07 12.89 -5.15
N LYS A 70 -10.72 12.42 -6.22
CA LYS A 70 -11.83 13.15 -6.86
C LYS A 70 -13.18 12.88 -6.18
N GLN A 71 -13.29 11.76 -5.46
CA GLN A 71 -14.51 11.30 -4.77
C GLN A 71 -14.17 10.58 -3.46
N PHE A 72 -15.13 10.56 -2.53
CA PHE A 72 -14.97 9.95 -1.20
C PHE A 72 -15.75 8.63 -1.14
N TRP A 73 -15.07 7.51 -1.32
CA TRP A 73 -15.70 6.18 -1.25
C TRP A 73 -15.27 5.44 0.01
N THR A 74 -16.23 4.75 0.67
CA THR A 74 -15.91 3.87 1.79
C THR A 74 -15.04 2.69 1.36
N VAL A 75 -14.10 2.28 2.21
CA VAL A 75 -13.23 1.11 2.00
C VAL A 75 -13.84 -0.19 2.56
N ASN A 76 -15.15 -0.20 2.86
CA ASN A 76 -15.87 -1.39 3.31
C ASN A 76 -15.81 -2.52 2.25
N PRO A 77 -15.59 -3.80 2.63
CA PRO A 77 -15.60 -4.94 1.72
C PRO A 77 -16.75 -5.01 0.71
N LEU A 78 -17.94 -4.49 1.04
CA LEU A 78 -19.07 -4.40 0.11
C LEU A 78 -18.85 -3.38 -1.03
N ALA A 79 -18.06 -2.33 -0.79
CA ALA A 79 -17.69 -1.34 -1.79
C ALA A 79 -16.48 -1.76 -2.66
N ILE A 80 -15.58 -2.61 -2.13
CA ILE A 80 -14.41 -3.14 -2.86
C ILE A 80 -14.82 -4.14 -3.95
N ASN A 81 -15.95 -4.83 -3.78
CA ASN A 81 -16.54 -5.70 -4.81
C ASN A 81 -17.34 -4.93 -5.89
N SER A 82 -17.44 -3.60 -5.77
CA SER A 82 -18.04 -2.72 -6.77
C SER A 82 -16.99 -2.35 -7.84
N PRO A 83 -17.38 -2.04 -9.10
CA PRO A 83 -16.45 -1.58 -10.15
C PRO A 83 -15.72 -0.24 -9.86
N VAL A 84 -15.89 0.32 -8.66
CA VAL A 84 -15.33 1.62 -8.24
C VAL A 84 -13.85 1.45 -7.92
N PRO A 85 -12.94 2.25 -8.53
CA PRO A 85 -11.51 2.20 -8.23
C PRO A 85 -11.20 2.93 -6.91
N VAL A 86 -11.72 2.41 -5.79
CA VAL A 86 -11.65 3.04 -4.45
C VAL A 86 -10.22 3.42 -4.08
N PHE A 87 -9.23 2.59 -4.40
CA PHE A 87 -7.82 2.85 -4.06
C PHE A 87 -7.16 4.00 -4.86
N SER A 88 -7.67 4.30 -6.05
CA SER A 88 -7.13 5.35 -6.92
C SER A 88 -7.96 6.63 -6.89
N GLU A 89 -9.24 6.54 -6.49
CA GLU A 89 -10.16 7.69 -6.41
C GLU A 89 -10.20 8.30 -5.00
N ASN A 90 -9.87 7.51 -3.97
CA ASN A 90 -9.78 8.04 -2.62
C ASN A 90 -8.54 8.91 -2.43
N ILE A 91 -8.67 9.80 -1.45
CA ILE A 91 -7.55 10.53 -0.89
C ILE A 91 -6.52 9.56 -0.33
N ARG A 92 -5.26 9.84 -0.63
CA ARG A 92 -4.14 9.04 -0.15
C ARG A 92 -2.86 9.85 -0.06
N ARG A 93 -1.88 9.30 0.63
CA ARG A 93 -0.51 9.81 0.65
C ARG A 93 0.44 8.77 0.09
N VAL A 94 1.23 9.16 -0.89
CA VAL A 94 2.28 8.35 -1.51
C VAL A 94 3.59 8.71 -0.83
N ASN A 95 4.20 7.73 -0.16
CA ASN A 95 5.49 7.89 0.50
C ASN A 95 6.51 7.07 -0.27
N ILE A 96 7.59 7.70 -0.73
CA ILE A 96 8.69 6.98 -1.37
C ILE A 96 9.76 6.74 -0.32
N ILE A 97 10.09 5.47 -0.10
CA ILE A 97 11.16 5.03 0.80
C ILE A 97 12.28 4.45 -0.07
N GLU A 98 13.48 5.04 0.03
CA GLU A 98 14.68 4.50 -0.60
C GLU A 98 15.33 3.48 0.32
N SER A 99 15.20 2.21 -0.08
CA SER A 99 15.79 1.08 0.61
C SER A 99 17.05 0.63 -0.13
N SER A 100 18.15 0.44 0.61
CA SER A 100 19.37 -0.16 0.04
C SER A 100 19.14 -1.57 -0.49
N VAL A 101 18.18 -2.30 0.11
CA VAL A 101 17.87 -3.69 -0.22
C VAL A 101 16.82 -3.79 -1.33
N PHE A 102 15.75 -2.98 -1.25
CA PHE A 102 14.60 -3.07 -2.16
C PHE A 102 14.56 -1.99 -3.25
N GLY A 103 15.50 -1.04 -3.26
CA GLY A 103 15.43 0.12 -4.16
C GLY A 103 14.35 1.10 -3.70
N LYS A 104 13.67 1.78 -4.64
CA LYS A 104 12.53 2.62 -4.28
C LYS A 104 11.32 1.75 -3.92
N VAL A 105 10.68 2.06 -2.80
CA VAL A 105 9.43 1.42 -2.38
C VAL A 105 8.38 2.50 -2.18
N ALA A 106 7.26 2.41 -2.91
CA ALA A 106 6.14 3.31 -2.69
C ALA A 106 5.20 2.71 -1.65
N PHE A 107 5.10 3.37 -0.50
CA PHE A 107 4.18 3.03 0.57
C PHE A 107 3.01 4.02 0.55
N VAL A 108 1.85 3.54 0.09
CA VAL A 108 0.66 4.36 -0.14
C VAL A 108 -0.35 4.14 0.99
N CYS A 109 -0.65 5.21 1.72
CA CYS A 109 -1.67 5.20 2.76
C CYS A 109 -2.99 5.71 2.17
N VAL A 110 -4.01 4.86 2.06
CA VAL A 110 -5.33 5.22 1.50
C VAL A 110 -6.31 5.52 2.63
N GLY A 111 -6.85 6.74 2.65
CA GLY A 111 -7.90 7.17 3.59
C GLY A 111 -9.31 6.92 3.03
N ALA A 112 -10.31 6.84 3.90
CA ALA A 112 -11.71 6.64 3.49
C ALA A 112 -12.46 7.96 3.24
N THR A 113 -12.16 9.01 4.00
CA THR A 113 -12.98 10.23 4.06
C THR A 113 -12.21 11.55 3.93
N MET A 114 -10.96 11.69 4.40
CA MET A 114 -10.18 12.94 4.30
C MET A 114 -8.66 12.71 4.39
N VAL A 115 -7.81 13.62 3.86
CA VAL A 115 -6.33 13.51 4.02
C VAL A 115 -5.95 13.56 5.50
N GLY A 116 -6.64 14.39 6.29
CA GLY A 116 -6.44 14.54 7.72
C GLY A 116 -6.80 13.30 8.55
N SER A 117 -7.35 12.26 7.91
CA SER A 117 -7.46 10.94 8.53
C SER A 117 -6.12 10.23 8.65
N ILE A 118 -5.12 10.57 7.83
CA ILE A 118 -3.79 9.96 7.88
C ILE A 118 -2.89 10.86 8.73
N VAL A 119 -2.53 10.37 9.92
CA VAL A 119 -1.69 11.09 10.88
C VAL A 119 -0.34 10.40 10.94
N TYR A 120 0.73 11.16 10.66
CA TYR A 120 2.09 10.66 10.71
C TYR A 120 2.74 10.91 12.06
N THR A 121 3.61 9.98 12.45
CA THR A 121 4.53 10.18 13.58
C THR A 121 5.67 11.11 13.16
N ASP A 122 6.45 11.58 14.14
CA ASP A 122 7.54 12.52 13.90
C ASP A 122 8.68 11.99 13.04
N ILE A 123 8.79 10.67 12.87
CA ILE A 123 9.83 10.02 12.06
C ILE A 123 9.48 9.97 10.57
N MET A 124 8.22 10.22 10.21
CA MET A 124 7.74 10.16 8.84
C MET A 124 7.86 11.56 8.19
N LYS A 125 9.10 11.98 7.97
CA LYS A 125 9.49 13.27 7.36
C LYS A 125 10.54 13.00 6.28
N GLU A 126 10.54 13.80 5.20
CA GLU A 126 11.55 13.68 4.14
C GLU A 126 12.96 13.80 4.70
N GLY A 127 13.87 12.94 4.21
CA GLY A 127 15.24 12.79 4.71
C GLY A 127 15.38 11.94 5.98
N SER A 128 14.28 11.52 6.61
CA SER A 128 14.35 10.70 7.84
C SER A 128 14.64 9.24 7.53
N LYS A 129 15.46 8.61 8.37
CA LYS A 129 15.68 7.16 8.34
C LYS A 129 14.56 6.46 9.09
N VAL A 130 14.03 5.40 8.49
CA VAL A 130 13.02 4.52 9.07
C VAL A 130 13.50 3.08 9.02
N ASN A 131 13.28 2.35 10.10
CA ASN A 131 13.57 0.93 10.16
C ASN A 131 12.32 0.12 9.79
N LYS A 132 12.48 -1.08 9.24
CA LYS A 132 11.38 -2.02 9.02
C LYS A 132 10.63 -2.24 10.33
N GLY A 133 9.30 -2.14 10.28
CA GLY A 133 8.44 -2.24 11.44
C GLY A 133 8.35 -0.98 12.31
N ALA A 134 9.08 0.10 11.97
CA ALA A 134 8.93 1.37 12.67
C ALA A 134 7.51 1.93 12.48
N ASP A 135 6.93 2.48 13.55
CA ASP A 135 5.60 3.06 13.57
C ASP A 135 5.56 4.41 12.87
N LEU A 136 4.95 4.43 11.67
CA LEU A 136 4.93 5.59 10.78
C LEU A 136 3.72 6.50 11.02
N GLY A 137 2.66 6.00 11.66
CA GLY A 137 1.44 6.76 11.80
C GLY A 137 0.19 5.93 12.03
N SER A 138 -0.95 6.61 11.99
CA SER A 138 -2.26 6.01 12.18
C SER A 138 -3.34 6.62 11.30
N TYR A 139 -4.41 5.85 11.11
CA TYR A 139 -5.65 6.32 10.49
C TYR A 139 -6.66 6.75 11.56
N LYS A 140 -7.36 7.86 11.31
CA LYS A 140 -8.56 8.30 12.02
C LYS A 140 -9.80 7.99 11.17
N PHE A 141 -10.95 7.72 11.80
CA PHE A 141 -12.25 7.66 11.13
C PHE A 141 -12.34 6.70 9.91
N GLY A 142 -11.84 5.46 10.05
CA GLY A 142 -12.14 4.38 9.10
C GLY A 142 -11.18 4.21 7.91
N GLY A 143 -10.08 4.98 7.84
CA GLY A 143 -8.95 4.61 6.98
C GLY A 143 -8.34 3.28 7.41
N SER A 144 -8.09 2.37 6.46
CA SER A 144 -7.65 1.02 6.82
C SER A 144 -6.87 0.31 5.72
N THR A 145 -6.31 1.02 4.73
CA THR A 145 -5.58 0.33 3.65
C THR A 145 -4.24 0.96 3.37
N CYS A 146 -3.20 0.14 3.45
CA CYS A 146 -1.86 0.44 2.97
C CYS A 146 -1.60 -0.36 1.70
N ILE A 147 -0.98 0.25 0.70
CA ILE A 147 -0.53 -0.43 -0.52
C ILE A 147 0.98 -0.24 -0.61
N THR A 148 1.72 -1.34 -0.70
CA THR A 148 3.18 -1.31 -0.87
C THR A 148 3.51 -1.73 -2.29
N VAL A 149 4.17 -0.86 -3.04
CA VAL A 149 4.60 -1.11 -4.42
C VAL A 149 6.12 -1.16 -4.46
N PHE A 150 6.65 -2.24 -5.03
CA PHE A 150 8.07 -2.48 -5.25
C PHE A 150 8.38 -2.28 -6.73
N GLN A 151 9.59 -1.78 -7.05
CA GLN A 151 10.03 -1.74 -8.44
C GLN A 151 10.13 -3.17 -9.00
N LYS A 152 10.08 -3.27 -10.33
CA LYS A 152 10.18 -4.54 -11.03
C LYS A 152 11.42 -5.32 -10.58
N GLY A 153 11.20 -6.59 -10.20
CA GLY A 153 12.26 -7.51 -9.83
C GLY A 153 12.97 -7.18 -8.51
N ARG A 154 12.40 -6.35 -7.63
CA ARG A 154 12.99 -6.03 -6.33
C ARG A 154 12.46 -6.87 -5.17
N ILE A 155 11.42 -7.66 -5.40
CA ILE A 155 10.85 -8.55 -4.39
C ILE A 155 10.38 -9.86 -5.02
N THR A 156 10.60 -10.95 -4.30
CA THR A 156 9.93 -12.23 -4.50
C THR A 156 9.04 -12.46 -3.29
N PHE A 157 7.72 -12.47 -3.52
CA PHE A 157 6.73 -12.69 -2.47
C PHE A 157 6.74 -14.14 -1.96
N ASP A 158 6.36 -14.30 -0.69
CA ASP A 158 6.22 -15.61 -0.06
C ASP A 158 5.15 -16.46 -0.78
N ALA A 159 5.41 -17.77 -0.86
CA ALA A 159 4.63 -18.68 -1.70
C ALA A 159 3.16 -18.80 -1.25
N ASP A 160 2.90 -18.70 0.05
CA ASP A 160 1.56 -18.73 0.65
C ASP A 160 0.70 -17.53 0.20
N LEU A 161 1.31 -16.34 0.07
CA LEU A 161 0.65 -15.14 -0.44
C LEU A 161 0.30 -15.28 -1.92
N LEU A 162 1.20 -15.86 -2.72
CA LEU A 162 0.96 -16.14 -4.14
C LEU A 162 -0.13 -17.19 -4.32
N GLU A 163 -0.09 -18.27 -3.54
CA GLU A 163 -1.09 -19.34 -3.59
C GLU A 163 -2.47 -18.83 -3.19
N SER A 164 -2.57 -18.10 -2.08
CA SER A 164 -3.82 -17.50 -1.62
C SER A 164 -4.38 -16.52 -2.65
N THR A 165 -3.51 -15.68 -3.24
CA THR A 165 -3.93 -14.76 -4.30
C THR A 165 -4.40 -15.50 -5.56
N SER A 166 -3.75 -16.60 -5.95
CA SER A 166 -4.18 -17.42 -7.10
C SER A 166 -5.59 -18.02 -6.90
N LYS A 167 -5.95 -18.31 -5.63
CA LYS A 167 -7.26 -18.80 -5.22
C LYS A 167 -8.28 -17.69 -4.95
N GLN A 168 -7.91 -16.43 -5.16
CA GLN A 168 -8.73 -15.25 -4.86
C GLN A 168 -9.11 -15.15 -3.36
N LEU A 169 -8.24 -15.66 -2.49
CA LEU A 169 -8.42 -15.62 -1.05
C LEU A 169 -7.56 -14.53 -0.43
N GLU A 170 -8.15 -13.77 0.48
CA GLU A 170 -7.46 -12.82 1.35
C GLU A 170 -6.62 -13.58 2.38
N THR A 171 -5.32 -13.31 2.48
CA THR A 171 -4.47 -13.92 3.52
C THR A 171 -4.54 -13.12 4.82
N LEU A 172 -4.83 -13.80 5.93
CA LEU A 172 -4.74 -13.21 7.27
C LEU A 172 -3.25 -13.14 7.68
N VAL A 173 -2.69 -11.93 7.81
CA VAL A 173 -1.32 -11.74 8.29
C VAL A 173 -1.29 -10.94 9.59
N LYS A 174 -0.20 -11.05 10.36
CA LYS A 174 0.07 -10.22 11.54
C LYS A 174 1.18 -9.22 11.21
N MET A 175 1.29 -8.16 12.02
CA MET A 175 2.46 -7.27 11.94
C MET A 175 3.71 -8.13 12.23
N GLY A 176 4.74 -7.95 11.39
CA GLY A 176 5.97 -8.74 11.44
C GLY A 176 5.94 -10.03 10.63
N THR A 177 4.79 -10.45 10.10
CA THR A 177 4.72 -11.54 9.11
C THR A 177 5.53 -11.13 7.87
N SER A 178 6.34 -12.06 7.37
CA SER A 178 7.07 -11.86 6.13
C SER A 178 6.08 -11.68 4.97
N LEU A 179 6.43 -10.80 4.03
CA LEU A 179 5.73 -10.69 2.76
C LEU A 179 6.55 -11.33 1.62
N GLY A 180 7.86 -11.47 1.81
CA GLY A 180 8.80 -11.85 0.77
C GLY A 180 10.20 -11.39 1.10
N VAL A 181 11.12 -11.73 0.20
CA VAL A 181 12.54 -11.39 0.25
C VAL A 181 12.95 -10.56 -0.96
N ALA A 182 14.02 -9.79 -0.82
CA ALA A 182 14.57 -9.04 -1.93
C ALA A 182 15.07 -9.97 -3.04
N SER A 183 15.02 -9.48 -4.27
CA SER A 183 15.43 -10.19 -5.50
C SER A 183 16.58 -9.48 -6.19
#